data_AF-A0A7T1HRI2-F1
#
_entry.id   AF-A0A7T1HRI2-F1
#
_cell.length_a   1.000
_cell.length_b   1.000
_cell.length_c   1.000
_cell.angle_alpha   90.00
_cell.angle_beta   90.00
_cell.angle_gamma   90.00
#
_symmetry.space_group_name_H-M   'P 1'
#
loop_
_entity.id
_entity.type
_entity.pdbx_description
1 polymer ?
#
loop_
_entity_poly.entity_id
_entity_poly.type
_entity_poly.pdbx_seq_one_letter_code
_entity_poly.pdbx_strand_id
1 'polypeptide(L)'
;MVDSDPSEPPATGIPGSPDELIAMQARSERPEKPDRELSARVQEVLDLIEQLDTSAAEDQQIALTLVRHLEGFHDEVVEEMKADEQAKHSQIVAWSIDADRLMRSRILLESVDLE
;
A
#
# COMPACT_ATOMS: atom_id res chain seq x y z
N MET A 1 -7.28 57.94 3.33
CA MET A 1 -8.08 56.86 3.94
C MET A 1 -7.84 55.65 3.09
N VAL A 2 -7.01 54.73 3.57
CA VAL A 2 -6.75 53.46 2.92
C VAL A 2 -7.58 52.47 3.72
N ASP A 3 -8.70 52.04 3.16
CA ASP A 3 -9.51 50.98 3.74
C ASP A 3 -8.71 49.68 3.58
N SER A 4 -8.12 49.22 4.68
CA SER A 4 -7.61 47.87 4.82
C SER A 4 -8.82 46.94 4.98
N ASP A 5 -9.11 46.18 3.94
CA ASP A 5 -10.08 45.09 3.98
C ASP A 5 -9.42 43.86 4.63
N PRO A 6 -9.84 43.38 5.82
CA PRO A 6 -9.28 42.19 6.44
C PRO A 6 -10.32 41.09 6.36
N SER A 7 -10.48 40.45 5.20
CA SER A 7 -11.34 39.27 5.05
C SER A 7 -10.93 38.41 3.85
N GLU A 8 -9.69 37.93 3.85
CA GLU A 8 -9.46 36.62 3.22
C GLU A 8 -9.97 35.54 4.20
N PRO A 9 -10.93 34.69 3.82
CA PRO A 9 -11.30 33.56 4.64
C PRO A 9 -10.09 32.63 4.76
N PRO A 10 -9.77 32.09 5.95
CA PRO A 10 -8.67 31.15 6.07
C PRO A 10 -8.94 29.98 5.13
N ALA A 11 -7.95 29.67 4.29
CA ALA A 11 -7.97 28.53 3.38
C ALA A 11 -8.42 27.28 4.15
N THR A 12 -9.69 26.90 3.98
CA THR A 12 -10.31 25.75 4.62
C THR A 12 -9.68 24.48 4.04
N GLY A 13 -8.54 24.07 4.58
CA GLY A 13 -7.86 22.85 4.14
C GLY A 13 -6.39 22.73 4.50
N ILE A 14 -5.71 23.81 4.91
CA ILE A 14 -4.31 23.74 5.33
C ILE A 14 -4.25 23.78 6.87
N PRO A 15 -3.91 22.67 7.54
CA PRO A 15 -3.81 22.64 8.99
C PRO A 15 -2.66 23.54 9.46
N GLY A 16 -2.94 24.37 10.46
CA GLY A 16 -2.01 25.33 11.05
C GLY A 16 -1.09 24.71 12.10
N SER A 17 -1.23 23.42 12.42
CA SER A 17 -0.36 22.72 13.36
C SER A 17 -0.34 21.20 13.14
N PRO A 18 0.71 20.50 13.64
CA PRO A 18 0.74 19.04 13.70
C PRO A 18 -0.43 18.42 14.47
N ASP A 19 -0.89 19.05 15.55
CA ASP A 19 -2.03 18.56 16.33
C ASP A 19 -3.34 18.62 15.54
N GLU A 20 -3.49 19.65 14.69
CA GLU A 20 -4.63 19.81 13.81
C GLU A 20 -4.61 18.76 12.68
N LEU A 21 -3.43 18.42 12.14
CA LEU A 21 -3.25 17.28 11.23
C LEU A 21 -3.71 15.95 11.87
N ILE A 22 -3.29 15.69 13.11
CA ILE A 22 -3.64 14.48 13.86
C ILE A 22 -5.15 14.43 14.11
N ALA A 23 -5.76 15.56 14.51
CA ALA A 23 -7.20 15.66 14.74
C ALA A 23 -8.02 15.46 13.45
N MET A 24 -7.52 15.93 12.30
CA MET A 24 -8.15 15.71 11.00
C MET A 24 -8.06 14.24 10.56
N GLN A 25 -6.92 13.59 10.80
CA GLN A 25 -6.76 12.15 10.52
C GLN A 25 -7.64 11.28 11.41
N ALA A 26 -7.82 11.65 12.69
CA ALA A 26 -8.71 10.93 13.61
C ALA A 26 -10.19 11.01 13.22
N ARG A 27 -10.60 12.05 12.47
CA ARG A 27 -11.97 12.23 11.94
C ARG A 27 -12.17 11.62 10.55
N SER A 28 -11.08 11.20 9.91
CA SER A 28 -11.17 10.49 8.65
C SER A 28 -11.65 9.08 8.96
N GLU A 29 -12.89 8.76 8.61
CA GLU A 29 -13.32 7.37 8.52
C GLU A 29 -12.37 6.70 7.53
N ARG A 30 -11.37 5.99 8.06
CA ARG A 30 -10.48 5.17 7.25
C ARG A 30 -11.42 4.26 6.45
N PRO A 31 -11.45 4.33 5.11
CA PRO A 31 -12.28 3.42 4.35
C PRO A 31 -11.93 2.02 4.82
N GLU A 32 -12.92 1.29 5.36
CA GLU A 32 -12.71 -0.11 5.68
C GLU A 32 -12.21 -0.75 4.39
N LYS A 33 -11.00 -1.32 4.45
CA LYS A 33 -10.54 -2.14 3.34
C LYS A 33 -11.62 -3.22 3.20
N PRO A 34 -12.33 -3.31 2.07
CA PRO A 34 -13.34 -4.37 1.92
C PRO A 34 -12.65 -5.69 2.25
N ASP A 35 -13.31 -6.55 3.02
CA ASP A 35 -12.85 -7.93 3.17
C ASP A 35 -12.73 -8.50 1.77
N ARG A 36 -11.49 -8.61 1.29
CA ARG A 36 -11.20 -9.16 -0.02
C ARG A 36 -11.20 -10.66 0.16
N GLU A 37 -12.34 -11.28 -0.12
CA GLU A 37 -12.35 -12.72 -0.39
C GLU A 37 -11.30 -13.01 -1.46
N LEU A 38 -10.45 -14.01 -1.21
CA LEU A 38 -9.48 -14.44 -2.21
C LEU A 38 -10.27 -14.87 -3.45
N SER A 39 -9.78 -14.47 -4.62
CA SER A 39 -10.40 -14.96 -5.86
C SER A 39 -10.22 -16.49 -5.91
N ALA A 40 -11.19 -17.19 -6.52
CA ALA A 40 -11.14 -18.65 -6.65
C ALA A 40 -9.81 -19.14 -7.25
N ARG A 41 -9.24 -18.37 -8.18
CA ARG A 41 -7.95 -18.66 -8.81
C ARG A 41 -6.77 -18.50 -7.85
N VAL A 42 -6.80 -17.51 -6.96
CA VAL A 42 -5.75 -17.35 -5.93
C VAL A 42 -5.84 -18.48 -4.93
N GLN A 43 -7.06 -18.86 -4.53
CA GLN A 43 -7.27 -20.00 -3.64
C GLN A 43 -6.73 -21.30 -4.27
N GLU A 44 -7.05 -21.57 -5.53
CA GLU A 44 -6.55 -22.75 -6.25
C GLU A 44 -5.01 -22.80 -6.28
N VAL A 45 -4.34 -21.67 -6.51
CA VAL A 45 -2.87 -21.61 -6.50
C VAL A 45 -2.31 -21.88 -5.09
N LEU A 46 -2.93 -21.35 -4.04
CA LEU A 46 -2.50 -21.61 -2.66
C LEU A 46 -2.68 -23.09 -2.30
N ASP A 47 -3.80 -23.69 -2.67
CA ASP A 47 -4.08 -25.12 -2.46
C ASP A 47 -3.06 -26.00 -3.20
N LEU A 48 -2.63 -25.59 -4.40
CA LEU A 48 -1.59 -26.29 -5.16
C LEU A 48 -0.22 -26.18 -4.48
N ILE A 49 0.13 -25.01 -3.94
CA ILE A 49 1.39 -24.80 -3.21
C ILE A 49 1.41 -25.68 -1.95
N GLU A 50 0.32 -25.74 -1.20
CA GLU A 50 0.22 -26.57 0.02
C GLU A 50 0.40 -28.07 -0.27
N GLN A 51 0.08 -28.53 -1.48
CA GLN A 51 0.25 -29.92 -1.90
C GLN A 51 1.66 -30.25 -2.39
N LEU A 52 2.56 -29.27 -2.53
CA LEU A 52 3.93 -29.51 -2.97
C LEU A 52 4.74 -30.19 -1.87
N ASP A 53 5.38 -31.31 -2.20
CA ASP A 53 6.39 -31.93 -1.33
C ASP A 53 7.70 -31.12 -1.46
N THR A 54 7.85 -30.12 -0.59
CA THR A 54 8.94 -29.15 -0.61
C THR A 54 9.60 -29.07 0.76
N SER A 55 10.90 -28.78 0.75
CA SER A 55 11.66 -28.40 1.94
C SER A 55 11.38 -26.94 2.32
N ALA A 56 11.68 -26.57 3.56
CA ALA A 56 11.55 -25.19 4.03
C ALA A 56 12.33 -24.19 3.16
N ALA A 57 13.50 -24.61 2.63
CA ALA A 57 14.30 -23.79 1.72
C ALA A 57 13.61 -23.59 0.36
N GLU A 58 12.93 -24.61 -0.16
CA GLU A 58 12.14 -24.51 -1.38
C GLU A 58 10.90 -23.64 -1.18
N ASP A 59 10.21 -23.76 -0.04
CA ASP A 59 9.10 -22.89 0.35
C ASP A 59 9.52 -21.41 0.41
N GLN A 60 10.68 -21.13 1.02
CA GLN A 60 11.24 -19.78 1.06
C GLN A 60 11.51 -19.24 -0.35
N GLN A 61 12.06 -20.07 -1.26
CA GLN A 61 12.31 -19.68 -2.65
C GLN A 61 11.01 -19.44 -3.43
N ILE A 62 9.98 -20.26 -3.22
CA ILE A 62 8.65 -20.07 -3.81
C ILE A 62 8.06 -18.74 -3.33
N ALA A 63 8.05 -18.49 -2.02
CA ALA A 63 7.54 -17.26 -1.43
C ALA A 63 8.28 -16.02 -1.94
N LEU A 64 9.62 -16.05 -1.99
CA LEU A 64 10.44 -14.97 -2.53
C LEU A 64 10.13 -14.72 -4.02
N THR A 65 9.91 -15.76 -4.79
CA THR A 65 9.55 -15.65 -6.20
C THR A 65 8.21 -14.95 -6.38
N LEU A 66 7.20 -15.32 -5.57
CA LEU A 66 5.89 -14.67 -5.58
C LEU A 66 5.98 -13.20 -5.18
N VAL A 67 6.73 -12.87 -4.13
CA VAL A 67 6.92 -11.47 -3.71
C VAL A 67 7.59 -10.65 -4.82
N ARG A 68 8.62 -11.16 -5.49
CA ARG A 68 9.29 -10.47 -6.60
C ARG A 68 8.35 -10.21 -7.78
N HIS A 69 7.44 -11.13 -8.09
CA HIS A 69 6.44 -10.92 -9.13
C HIS A 69 5.44 -9.83 -8.73
N LEU A 70 5.03 -9.80 -7.46
CA LEU A 70 4.15 -8.75 -6.94
C LEU A 70 4.84 -7.38 -6.91
N GLU A 71 6.15 -7.33 -6.61
CA GLU A 71 6.98 -6.12 -6.72
C GLU A 71 7.00 -5.61 -8.17
N GLY A 72 7.26 -6.48 -9.15
CA GLY A 72 7.23 -6.09 -10.56
C GLY A 72 5.86 -5.58 -11.02
N PHE A 73 4.78 -6.26 -10.66
CA PHE A 73 3.42 -5.81 -10.95
C PHE A 73 3.11 -4.46 -10.29
N HIS A 74 3.56 -4.26 -9.04
CA HIS A 74 3.40 -3.00 -8.33
C HIS A 74 4.12 -1.86 -9.06
N ASP A 75 5.39 -2.06 -9.45
CA ASP A 75 6.17 -1.08 -10.19
C ASP A 75 5.49 -0.69 -11.51
N GLU A 76 4.96 -1.67 -12.26
CA GLU A 76 4.22 -1.43 -13.51
C GLU A 76 2.98 -0.55 -13.27
N VAL A 77 2.16 -0.87 -12.27
CA VAL A 77 0.96 -0.08 -11.97
C VAL A 77 1.31 1.32 -11.47
N VAL A 78 2.37 1.47 -10.68
CA VAL A 78 2.83 2.80 -10.23
C VAL A 78 3.32 3.63 -11.40
N GLU A 79 4.04 3.05 -12.36
CA GLU A 79 4.46 3.76 -13.57
C GLU A 79 3.26 4.19 -14.44
N GLU A 80 2.27 3.32 -14.61
CA GLU A 80 1.01 3.68 -15.28
C GLU A 80 0.27 4.82 -14.57
N MET A 81 0.17 4.74 -13.24
CA MET A 81 -0.47 5.78 -12.42
C MET A 81 0.27 7.12 -12.43
N LYS A 82 1.60 7.11 -12.49
CA LYS A 82 2.39 8.35 -12.61
C LYS A 82 2.09 9.10 -13.91
N ALA A 83 1.72 8.38 -14.96
CA ALA A 83 1.30 8.95 -16.24
C ALA A 83 -0.19 9.35 -16.28
N ASP A 84 -0.99 8.98 -15.27
CA ASP A 84 -2.41 9.29 -15.19
C ASP A 84 -2.65 10.58 -14.39
N GLU A 85 -2.97 11.67 -15.10
CA GLU A 85 -3.31 12.97 -14.50
C GLU A 85 -4.60 12.92 -13.64
N GLN A 86 -5.41 11.86 -13.76
CA GLN A 86 -6.63 11.66 -12.97
C GLN A 86 -6.42 10.77 -11.75
N ALA A 87 -5.20 10.27 -11.51
CA ALA A 87 -4.90 9.42 -10.36
C ALA A 87 -5.26 10.13 -9.05
N LYS A 88 -6.13 9.52 -8.25
CA LYS A 88 -6.56 10.11 -6.98
C LYS A 88 -5.45 10.00 -5.94
N HIS A 89 -5.31 11.02 -5.10
CA HIS A 89 -4.37 11.02 -3.98
C HIS A 89 -4.53 9.79 -3.07
N SER A 90 -5.76 9.33 -2.85
CA SER A 90 -6.05 8.12 -2.06
C SER A 90 -5.49 6.84 -2.68
N GLN A 91 -5.44 6.74 -4.01
CA GLN A 91 -4.82 5.61 -4.71
C GLN A 91 -3.30 5.64 -4.50
N ILE A 92 -2.66 6.81 -4.65
CA ILE A 92 -1.22 6.97 -4.42
C ILE A 92 -0.82 6.54 -2.99
N VAL A 93 -1.60 6.94 -1.99
CA VAL A 93 -1.38 6.53 -0.59
C VAL A 93 -1.53 5.01 -0.41
N ALA A 94 -2.56 4.41 -1.02
CA ALA A 94 -2.77 2.96 -0.94
C ALA A 94 -1.59 2.18 -1.54
N TRP A 95 -1.12 2.57 -2.73
CA TRP A 95 0.03 1.93 -3.38
C TRP A 95 1.34 2.13 -2.62
N SER A 96 1.52 3.27 -1.95
CA SER A 96 2.68 3.51 -1.08
C SER A 96 2.70 2.55 0.12
N ILE A 97 1.53 2.26 0.71
CA ILE A 97 1.41 1.28 1.80
C ILE A 97 1.71 -0.14 1.29
N ASP A 98 1.24 -0.47 0.10
CA ASP A 98 1.49 -1.79 -0.49
C ASP A 98 2.98 -1.99 -0.83
N ALA A 99 3.70 -0.92 -1.23
CA ALA A 99 5.15 -0.95 -1.42
C ALA A 99 5.92 -1.27 -0.12
N ASP A 100 5.58 -0.59 0.98
CA ASP A 100 6.18 -0.86 2.31
C ASP A 100 5.92 -2.31 2.76
N ARG A 101 4.72 -2.83 2.49
CA ARG A 101 4.36 -4.22 2.78
C ARG A 101 5.20 -5.21 1.99
N LEU A 102 5.36 -5.01 0.68
CA LEU A 102 6.17 -5.88 -0.17
C LEU A 102 7.64 -5.87 0.27
N MET A 103 8.20 -4.68 0.51
CA MET A 103 9.56 -4.53 1.04
C MET A 103 9.76 -5.29 2.35
N ARG A 104 8.84 -5.16 3.30
CA ARG A 104 8.91 -5.87 4.59
C ARG A 104 8.79 -7.38 4.43
N SER A 105 7.89 -7.85 3.58
CA SER A 105 7.72 -9.28 3.30
C SER A 105 9.01 -9.85 2.71
N ARG A 106 9.65 -9.16 1.76
CA ARG A 106 10.93 -9.58 1.19
C ARG A 106 12.03 -9.64 2.26
N ILE A 107 12.22 -8.58 3.04
CA ILE A 107 13.24 -8.53 4.10
C ILE A 107 13.02 -9.66 5.10
N LEU A 108 11.78 -9.89 5.52
CA LEU A 108 11.46 -10.96 6.45
C LEU A 108 11.87 -12.31 5.87
N LEU A 109 11.42 -12.63 4.65
CA LEU A 109 11.73 -13.89 3.98
C LEU A 109 13.24 -14.08 3.79
N GLU A 110 13.97 -13.05 3.37
CA GLU A 110 15.44 -13.11 3.19
C GLU A 110 16.19 -13.24 4.53
N SER A 111 15.58 -12.81 5.64
CA SER A 111 16.18 -12.88 6.97
C SER A 111 15.98 -14.22 7.68
N VAL A 112 15.11 -15.09 7.16
CA VAL A 112 14.89 -16.41 7.75
C VAL A 112 16.10 -17.29 7.49
N ASP A 113 16.77 -17.69 8.57
CA ASP A 113 17.82 -18.69 8.55
C ASP A 113 17.19 -20.09 8.60
N LEU A 114 17.51 -20.91 7.61
CA LEU A 114 16.92 -22.24 7.38
C LEU A 114 17.96 -23.37 7.48
N GLU A 115 19.09 -23.09 8.15
CA GLU A 115 20.09 -24.11 8.53
C GLU A 115 19.53 -25.23 9.43
#